data_AF-A0A223S0C8-F1
#
_entry.id   AF-A0A223S0C8-F1
#
_cell.length_a   1.000
_cell.length_b   1.000
_cell.length_c   1.000
_cell.angle_alpha   90.00
_cell.angle_beta   90.00
_cell.angle_gamma   90.00
#
_symmetry.space_group_name_H-M   'P 1'
#
loop_
_entity.id
_entity.type
_entity.pdbx_description
1 polymer ?
#
loop_
_entity_poly.entity_id
_entity_poly.type
_entity_poly.pdbx_seq_one_letter_code
_entity_poly.pdbx_strand_id
1 'polypeptide(L)' 'MIFPQLPPGHLGDIFTEVRQKAEGLDCTLTWHRTDDGWRFHLTDHVTGTKRTHAYLAVVQARLAQVEAERG' A
#
# COMPACT_ATOMS: atom_id res chain seq x y z
N MET A 1 1.28 -18.12 5.11
CA MET A 1 0.69 -17.46 3.93
C MET A 1 0.14 -16.11 4.37
N ILE A 2 0.64 -15.02 3.83
CA ILE A 2 0.03 -13.70 4.02
C ILE A 2 -0.98 -13.57 2.88
N PHE A 3 -2.27 -13.74 3.18
CA PHE A 3 -3.32 -13.47 2.21
C PHE A 3 -3.47 -11.95 2.08
N PRO A 4 -3.53 -11.39 0.87
CA PRO A 4 -3.83 -9.97 0.71
C PRO A 4 -5.24 -9.72 1.29
N GLN A 5 -5.30 -9.02 2.43
CA GLN A 5 -6.57 -8.58 2.99
C GLN A 5 -7.22 -7.60 2.02
N LEU A 6 -8.49 -7.79 1.71
CA LEU A 6 -9.22 -6.80 0.93
C LEU A 6 -9.21 -5.46 1.68
N PRO A 7 -8.84 -4.35 1.03
CA PRO A 7 -8.90 -3.06 1.66
C PRO A 7 -10.35 -2.75 2.09
N PRO A 8 -10.56 -2.09 3.24
CA PRO A 8 -11.86 -1.55 3.61
C PRO A 8 -12.40 -0.67 2.48
N GLY A 9 -13.70 -0.75 2.19
CA GLY A 9 -14.29 -0.04 1.04
C GLY A 9 -14.02 1.47 1.02
N HIS A 10 -13.92 2.12 2.18
CA HIS A 10 -13.61 3.55 2.30
C HIS A 10 -12.13 3.90 2.02
N LEU A 11 -11.25 2.91 1.98
CA LEU A 11 -9.84 3.07 1.60
C LEU A 11 -9.60 2.62 0.14
N GLY A 12 -10.64 2.16 -0.55
CA GLY A 12 -10.54 1.58 -1.89
C GLY A 12 -9.86 2.51 -2.90
N ASP A 13 -10.14 3.80 -2.85
CA ASP A 13 -9.52 4.80 -3.75
C ASP A 13 -8.01 4.89 -3.54
N ILE A 14 -7.55 4.91 -2.28
CA ILE A 14 -6.13 4.97 -1.94
C ILE A 14 -5.42 3.70 -2.42
N PHE A 15 -6.01 2.53 -2.19
CA PHE A 15 -5.43 1.26 -2.66
C PHE A 15 -5.39 1.17 -4.19
N THR A 16 -6.41 1.71 -4.86
CA THR A 16 -6.45 1.78 -6.33
C THR A 16 -5.34 2.67 -6.87
N GLU A 17 -5.14 3.85 -6.27
CA GLU A 17 -4.07 4.79 -6.61
C GLU A 17 -2.68 4.14 -6.50
N VAL A 18 -2.42 3.44 -5.38
CA VAL A 18 -1.14 2.75 -5.16
C VAL A 18 -0.94 1.59 -6.14
N ARG A 19 -2.01 0.86 -6.48
CA ARG A 19 -1.96 -0.24 -7.45
C ARG A 19 -1.60 0.27 -8.84
N GLN A 20 -2.26 1.32 -9.32
CA GLN A 20 -1.94 1.94 -10.60
C GLN A 20 -0.49 2.44 -10.64
N LYS A 21 0.01 3.00 -9.53
CA LYS A 21 1.40 3.43 -9.43
C LYS A 21 2.37 2.25 -9.49
N ALA A 22 2.06 1.14 -8.81
CA ALA A 22 2.87 -0.07 -8.83
C ALA A 22 2.94 -0.69 -10.24
N GLU A 23 1.81 -0.76 -10.94
CA GLU A 23 1.72 -1.22 -12.33
C GLU A 23 2.59 -0.36 -13.26
N GLY A 24 2.54 0.97 -13.12
CA GLY A 24 3.40 1.88 -13.89
C GLY A 24 4.90 1.80 -13.56
N LEU A 25 5.26 1.18 -12.44
CA LEU A 25 6.65 0.95 -12.01
C LEU A 25 7.13 -0.49 -12.27
N ASP A 26 6.32 -1.32 -12.95
CA ASP A 26 6.56 -2.75 -13.14
C ASP A 26 6.91 -3.49 -11.83
N CYS A 27 6.11 -3.19 -10.80
CA CYS A 27 6.28 -3.73 -9.46
C CYS A 27 5.02 -4.47 -9.01
N THR A 28 5.20 -5.55 -8.26
CA THR A 28 4.13 -6.19 -7.49
C THR A 28 3.87 -5.38 -6.24
N LEU A 29 2.62 -4.91 -6.08
CA LEU A 29 2.17 -4.33 -4.81
C LEU A 29 1.70 -5.43 -3.86
N THR A 30 2.23 -5.41 -2.64
CA THR A 30 1.73 -6.20 -1.52
C THR A 30 1.41 -5.30 -0.34
N TRP A 31 0.47 -5.70 0.50
CA TRP A 31 0.09 -4.93 1.68
C TRP A 31 -0.37 -5.81 2.82
N HIS A 32 -0.30 -5.28 4.03
CA HIS A 32 -0.80 -5.93 5.24
C HIS A 32 -1.19 -4.91 6.29
N ARG A 33 -2.06 -5.31 7.21
CA ARG A 33 -2.44 -4.52 8.38
C ARG A 33 -1.43 -4.74 9.52
N THR A 34 -1.01 -3.65 10.15
CA THR A 34 -0.21 -3.64 11.40
C THR A 34 -0.95 -2.85 12.47
N ASP A 35 -0.46 -2.91 13.72
CA ASP A 35 -1.03 -2.12 14.83
C ASP A 35 -0.94 -0.61 14.55
N ASP A 36 0.07 -0.16 13.81
CA ASP A 36 0.27 1.24 13.42
C ASP A 36 -0.52 1.67 12.17
N GLY A 37 -1.25 0.76 11.53
CA GLY A 37 -1.96 1.04 10.28
C GLY A 37 -1.61 0.11 9.13
N TRP A 38 -1.99 0.50 7.90
CA TRP A 38 -1.68 -0.25 6.69
C TRP A 38 -0.23 -0.05 6.22
N ARG A 39 0.43 -1.15 5.84
CA ARG A 39 1.78 -1.15 5.26
C ARG A 39 1.75 -1.65 3.84
N PHE A 40 2.44 -0.95 2.94
CA PHE A 40 2.64 -1.35 1.54
C PHE A 40 4.09 -1.71 1.28
N HIS A 41 4.29 -2.67 0.38
CA HIS A 41 5.57 -3.03 -0.18
C HIS A 41 5.46 -3.18 -1.69
N LEU A 42 6.43 -2.61 -2.39
CA LEU A 42 6.63 -2.82 -3.82
C LEU A 42 7.76 -3.83 -3.99
N THR A 43 7.54 -4.83 -4.81
CA THR A 43 8.57 -5.79 -5.24
C THR A 43 8.77 -5.64 -6.73
N ASP A 44 9.98 -5.30 -7.14
CA ASP A 44 10.33 -5.14 -8.55
C ASP A 44 10.22 -6.50 -9.27
N HIS A 45 9.51 -6.55 -10.40
CA HIS A 45 9.28 -7.82 -11.12
C HIS A 45 10.55 -8.41 -11.73
N VAL A 46 11.51 -7.56 -12.12
CA VAL A 46 12.73 -7.95 -12.81
C VAL A 46 13.75 -8.55 -11.84
N THR A 47 13.90 -7.89 -10.69
CA THR A 47 14.94 -8.23 -9.70
C THR A 47 14.41 -9.02 -8.51
N GLY A 48 13.08 -9.10 -8.34
CA GLY A 48 12.45 -9.67 -7.14
C GLY A 48 12.75 -8.91 -5.84
N THR A 49 13.36 -7.73 -5.94
CA THR A 49 13.84 -6.98 -4.78
C THR A 49 12.78 -6.03 -4.27
N LYS A 50 12.66 -5.93 -2.94
CA LYS A 50 11.78 -4.94 -2.31
C LYS A 50 12.31 -3.53 -2.61
N ARG A 51 11.45 -2.68 -3.17
CA ARG A 51 11.72 -1.27 -3.41
C ARG A 51 11.04 -0.42 -2.35
N THR A 52 11.83 0.45 -1.74
CA THR A 52 11.33 1.59 -1.00
C THR A 52 11.10 2.74 -1.98
N HIS A 53 9.89 3.29 -1.99
CA HIS A 53 9.55 4.43 -2.83
C HIS A 53 8.96 5.51 -1.92
N ALA A 54 9.47 6.75 -2.02
CA ALA A 54 9.06 7.86 -1.15
C ALA A 54 7.54 8.09 -1.15
N TYR A 55 6.91 7.90 -2.32
CA TYR A 55 5.45 7.86 -2.47
C TYR A 55 4.72 6.94 -1.47
N LEU A 56 5.25 5.75 -1.14
CA LEU A 56 4.58 4.87 -0.18
C LEU A 56 4.51 5.50 1.21
N ALA A 57 5.55 6.22 1.63
CA ALA A 57 5.52 6.91 2.92
C ALA A 57 4.42 7.98 2.98
N VAL A 58 4.22 8.72 1.88
CA VAL A 58 3.14 9.73 1.75
C VAL A 58 1.76 9.07 1.83
N VAL A 59 1.56 7.98 1.09
CA VAL A 59 0.29 7.23 1.10
C VAL A 59 0.00 6.65 2.48
N GLN A 60 1.02 6.08 3.14
CA GLN A 60 0.87 5.52 4.49
C GLN A 60 0.49 6.59 5.51
N ALA A 61 1.08 7.79 5.42
CA ALA A 61 0.70 8.92 6.26
C ALA A 61 -0.76 9.35 5.99
N ARG A 62 -1.17 9.43 4.73
CA ARG A 62 -2.56 9.73 4.35
C ARG A 62 -3.55 8.69 4.89
N LEU A 63 -3.21 7.40 4.82
CA LEU A 63 -4.04 6.34 5.40
C LEU A 63 -4.20 6.50 6.90
N ALA A 64 -3.10 6.72 7.62
CA ALA A 64 -3.15 6.94 9.06
C ALA A 64 -4.05 8.12 9.42
N GLN A 65 -4.02 9.21 8.65
CA GLN A 65 -4.92 10.36 8.84
C GLN A 65 -6.39 9.99 8.61
N VAL A 66 -6.72 9.34 7.49
CA VAL A 66 -8.11 8.94 7.17
C VAL A 66 -8.67 7.97 8.21
N GLU A 67 -7.82 7.09 8.75
CA GLU A 67 -8.21 6.18 9.81
C GLU A 67 -8.40 6.90 11.15
N ALA A 68 -7.56 7.89 11.48
CA ALA A 68 -7.68 8.69 12.68
C ALA A 68 -8.93 9.61 12.66
N GLU A 69 -9.34 10.12 11.50
CA GLU A 69 -10.54 10.95 11.35
C GLU A 69 -11.85 10.16 11.54
N ARG A 70 -11.79 8.83 11.56
CA ARG A 70 -12.94 7.93 11.78
C ARG A 70 -12.98 7.28 13.17
N GLY A 71 -11.90 7.35 13.94
CA GLY A 71 -11.82 6.86 15.33
C GLY A 71 -12.28 7.90 16.32
#